data_AF-A0A2V9Z5H2-F1
#
_entry.id   AF-A0A2V9Z5H2-F1
#
_cell.length_a   1.000
_cell.length_b   1.000
_cell.length_c   1.000
_cell.angle_alpha   90.00
_cell.angle_beta   90.00
_cell.angle_gamma   90.00
#
_symmetry.space_group_name_H-M   'P 1'
#
loop_
_entity.id
_entity.type
_entity.pdbx_description
1 polymer ?
#
loop_
_entity_poly.entity_id
_entity_poly.type
_entity_poly.pdbx_seq_one_letter_code
_entity_poly.pdbx_strand_id
1 'polypeptide(L)'
;GKTQQYIKDERESVKVMVKRASEGLVVRYGEGAAKLEGAALARFITILKEYHDYSDKVNKRIRDQRVTDVLPKLDLSKRADFEGDKKTPPKKIEKLEKELKKLQKECAFKSIEMRFDEEHNLWEVAFVNSQGAEHRINWELASTPEYRQMTSKFKQIEANMEPPFVIEAIAKTASTTNDGDEEVSDGEGEDVETAPKKAAKAAPKAKAKETEPMEKGTARELYDYVLAEGKKDFTVQRYKGLGEMTAEQLWQTTMDPERRTLLSVRLEDIAETENIFTTLMGENVEARRKFIEDNALDVKNLDI
;
A
#
# COMPACT_ATOMS: atom_id res chain seq x y z
N GLY A 1 -14.13 21.52 6.08
CA GLY A 1 -15.24 20.91 5.31
C GLY A 1 -16.43 20.67 6.23
N LYS A 2 -17.63 20.43 5.67
CA LYS A 2 -18.87 20.19 6.43
C LYS A 2 -18.91 18.83 7.14
N THR A 3 -18.04 17.90 6.75
CA THR A 3 -17.96 16.52 7.27
C THR A 3 -16.62 16.26 7.96
N GLN A 4 -16.64 15.54 9.08
CA GLN A 4 -15.46 15.04 9.78
C GLN A 4 -15.59 13.52 9.95
N GLN A 5 -14.47 12.81 9.95
CA GLN A 5 -14.45 11.36 10.10
C GLN A 5 -13.22 10.95 10.92
N TYR A 6 -13.42 10.17 11.97
CA TYR A 6 -12.36 9.57 12.76
C TYR A 6 -11.96 8.23 12.14
N ILE A 7 -10.65 8.00 12.04
CA ILE A 7 -10.06 6.81 11.45
C ILE A 7 -9.11 6.23 12.49
N LYS A 8 -9.26 4.94 12.79
CA LYS A 8 -8.53 4.29 13.89
C LYS A 8 -7.11 3.92 13.47
N ASP A 9 -7.00 3.31 12.28
CA ASP A 9 -5.76 2.68 11.84
C ASP A 9 -5.32 3.15 10.45
N GLU A 10 -4.02 3.01 10.16
CA GLU A 10 -3.45 3.37 8.85
C GLU A 10 -4.05 2.57 7.69
N ARG A 11 -4.47 1.32 7.94
CA ARG A 11 -5.13 0.48 6.94
C ARG A 11 -6.47 1.09 6.51
N GLU A 12 -7.25 1.56 7.48
CA GLU A 12 -8.51 2.24 7.22
C GLU A 12 -8.29 3.61 6.56
N SER A 13 -7.26 4.33 7.01
CA SER A 13 -6.86 5.62 6.44
C SER A 13 -6.62 5.52 4.93
N VAL A 14 -5.79 4.56 4.51
CA VAL A 14 -5.54 4.34 3.09
C VAL A 14 -6.78 3.86 2.35
N LYS A 15 -7.61 3.00 2.94
CA LYS A 15 -8.87 2.57 2.32
C LYS A 15 -9.81 3.76 2.06
N VAL A 16 -9.93 4.68 3.00
CA VAL A 16 -10.76 5.89 2.85
C VAL A 16 -10.18 6.81 1.77
N MET A 17 -8.86 7.03 1.76
CA MET A 17 -8.22 7.84 0.71
C MET A 17 -8.41 7.24 -0.67
N VAL A 18 -8.20 5.93 -0.83
CA VAL A 18 -8.33 5.22 -2.11
C VAL A 18 -9.78 5.22 -2.59
N LYS A 19 -10.75 4.97 -1.70
CA LYS A 19 -12.17 5.01 -2.06
C LYS A 19 -12.57 6.39 -2.61
N ARG A 20 -12.21 7.46 -1.90
CA ARG A 20 -12.52 8.83 -2.31
C ARG A 20 -11.82 9.23 -3.60
N ALA A 21 -10.55 8.85 -3.77
CA ALA A 21 -9.83 9.09 -5.01
C ALA A 21 -10.47 8.34 -6.19
N SER A 22 -10.91 7.10 -5.98
CA SER A 22 -11.54 6.28 -7.01
C SER A 22 -12.91 6.78 -7.49
N GLU A 23 -13.60 7.59 -6.68
CA GLU A 23 -14.88 8.21 -7.04
C GLU A 23 -14.70 9.39 -8.02
N GLY A 24 -13.51 10.01 -8.05
CA GLY A 24 -13.21 11.15 -8.91
C GLY A 24 -12.24 10.86 -10.06
N LEU A 25 -11.77 9.62 -10.20
CA LEU A 25 -10.72 9.23 -11.15
C LEU A 25 -11.14 8.07 -12.04
N VAL A 26 -10.76 8.17 -13.31
CA VAL A 26 -10.79 7.10 -14.29
C VAL A 26 -9.35 6.84 -14.73
N VAL A 27 -8.93 5.58 -14.68
CA VAL A 27 -7.61 5.16 -15.17
C VAL A 27 -7.79 4.31 -16.42
N ARG A 28 -7.18 4.72 -17.51
CA ARG A 28 -7.06 3.89 -18.72
C ARG A 28 -5.69 3.24 -18.78
N TYR A 29 -5.64 1.99 -19.23
CA TYR A 29 -4.42 1.18 -19.33
C TYR A 29 -4.43 0.34 -20.62
N GLY A 30 -3.27 -0.19 -21.03
CA GLY A 30 -3.13 -0.96 -22.27
C GLY A 30 -3.44 -0.14 -23.52
N GLU A 31 -2.65 0.90 -23.77
CA GLU A 31 -2.83 1.88 -24.88
C GLU A 31 -4.23 2.54 -24.92
N GLY A 32 -4.91 2.61 -23.76
CA GLY A 32 -6.21 3.28 -23.63
C GLY A 32 -7.43 2.41 -23.91
N ALA A 33 -7.24 1.12 -24.16
CA ALA A 33 -8.33 0.18 -24.48
C ALA A 33 -9.16 -0.23 -23.24
N ALA A 34 -8.51 -0.35 -22.07
CA ALA A 34 -9.16 -0.81 -20.87
C ALA A 34 -9.30 0.31 -19.83
N LYS A 35 -10.41 0.31 -19.08
CA LYS A 35 -10.82 1.38 -18.16
C LYS A 35 -11.07 0.82 -16.76
N LEU A 36 -10.49 1.45 -15.74
CA LEU A 36 -10.78 1.22 -14.31
C LEU A 36 -11.46 2.45 -13.72
N GLU A 37 -12.59 2.24 -13.07
CA GLU A 37 -13.34 3.29 -12.39
C GLU A 37 -14.01 2.78 -11.10
N GLY A 38 -14.27 3.70 -10.17
CA GLY A 38 -15.00 3.44 -8.93
C GLY A 38 -14.45 2.26 -8.13
N ALA A 39 -15.33 1.31 -7.78
CA ALA A 39 -14.96 0.17 -6.94
C ALA A 39 -13.88 -0.74 -7.55
N ALA A 40 -13.80 -0.83 -8.89
CA ALA A 40 -12.76 -1.62 -9.56
C ALA A 40 -11.38 -0.98 -9.38
N LEU A 41 -11.31 0.34 -9.55
CA LEU A 41 -10.10 1.12 -9.30
C LEU A 41 -9.69 1.06 -7.83
N ALA A 42 -10.65 1.20 -6.90
CA ALA A 42 -10.36 1.10 -5.47
C ALA A 42 -9.75 -0.26 -5.08
N ARG A 43 -10.31 -1.37 -5.60
CA ARG A 43 -9.78 -2.72 -5.38
C ARG A 43 -8.39 -2.88 -5.97
N PHE A 44 -8.19 -2.43 -7.21
CA PHE A 44 -6.90 -2.49 -7.87
C PHE A 44 -5.81 -1.75 -7.08
N ILE A 45 -6.07 -0.50 -6.68
CA ILE A 45 -5.12 0.32 -5.92
C ILE A 45 -4.83 -0.25 -4.53
N THR A 46 -5.84 -0.87 -3.88
CA THR A 46 -5.64 -1.56 -2.60
C THR A 46 -4.73 -2.77 -2.74
N ILE A 47 -4.96 -3.61 -3.76
CA ILE A 47 -4.11 -4.77 -4.03
C ILE A 47 -2.70 -4.32 -4.46
N LEU A 48 -2.61 -3.24 -5.24
CA LEU A 48 -1.35 -2.63 -5.66
C LEU A 48 -0.52 -2.15 -4.45
N LYS A 49 -1.16 -1.56 -3.43
CA LYS A 49 -0.50 -1.24 -2.16
C LYS A 49 0.08 -2.48 -1.49
N GLU A 50 -0.73 -3.53 -1.34
CA GLU A 50 -0.29 -4.76 -0.70
C GLU A 50 0.87 -5.40 -1.47
N TYR A 51 0.80 -5.38 -2.81
CA TYR A 51 1.90 -5.81 -3.67
C TYR A 51 3.17 -4.99 -3.40
N HIS A 52 3.09 -3.65 -3.36
CA HIS A 52 4.24 -2.80 -3.03
C HIS A 52 4.79 -3.09 -1.63
N ASP A 53 3.94 -3.29 -0.63
CA ASP A 53 4.35 -3.61 0.73
C ASP A 53 5.14 -4.92 0.81
N TYR A 54 4.69 -5.97 0.11
CA TYR A 54 5.44 -7.23 0.04
C TYR A 54 6.68 -7.14 -0.85
N SER A 55 6.60 -6.40 -1.95
CA SER A 55 7.75 -6.13 -2.83
C SER A 55 8.86 -5.40 -2.06
N ASP A 56 8.53 -4.44 -1.21
CA ASP A 56 9.51 -3.72 -0.39
C ASP A 56 10.14 -4.65 0.66
N LYS A 57 9.37 -5.59 1.23
CA LYS A 57 9.90 -6.63 2.15
C LYS A 57 10.87 -7.58 1.44
N VAL A 58 10.57 -8.00 0.23
CA VAL A 58 11.45 -8.84 -0.59
C VAL A 58 12.70 -8.04 -1.01
N ASN A 59 12.52 -6.78 -1.40
CA ASN A 59 13.61 -5.88 -1.79
C ASN A 59 14.61 -5.63 -0.64
N LYS A 60 14.17 -5.64 0.63
CA LYS A 60 15.09 -5.56 1.78
C LYS A 60 16.09 -6.73 1.84
N ARG A 61 15.71 -7.91 1.31
CA ARG A 61 16.58 -9.09 1.23
C ARG A 61 17.50 -9.05 -0.01
N ILE A 62 16.93 -8.73 -1.17
CA ILE A 62 17.65 -8.71 -2.46
C ILE A 62 18.55 -7.47 -2.59
N ARG A 63 18.17 -6.37 -1.94
CA ARG A 63 18.83 -5.06 -1.94
C ARG A 63 19.01 -4.46 -3.35
N ASP A 64 18.13 -4.81 -4.27
CA ASP A 64 18.04 -4.23 -5.60
C ASP A 64 16.58 -4.21 -6.07
N GLN A 65 16.06 -2.99 -6.28
CA GLN A 65 14.66 -2.78 -6.62
C GLN A 65 14.32 -3.31 -8.02
N ARG A 66 15.23 -3.14 -8.99
CA ARG A 66 14.99 -3.55 -10.38
C ARG A 66 14.97 -5.05 -10.52
N VAL A 67 15.83 -5.75 -9.78
CA VAL A 67 15.78 -7.22 -9.70
C VAL A 67 14.46 -7.67 -9.08
N THR A 68 14.03 -7.02 -8.01
CA THR A 68 12.78 -7.35 -7.32
C THR A 68 11.56 -7.18 -8.24
N ASP A 69 11.54 -6.16 -9.09
CA ASP A 69 10.42 -5.90 -10.03
C ASP A 69 10.31 -6.92 -11.18
N VAL A 70 11.40 -7.64 -11.50
CA VAL A 70 11.41 -8.69 -12.54
C VAL A 70 10.89 -10.02 -12.00
N LEU A 71 11.09 -10.30 -10.71
CA LEU A 71 10.77 -11.60 -10.12
C LEU A 71 9.31 -12.02 -10.25
N PRO A 72 8.31 -11.16 -9.97
CA PRO A 72 6.90 -11.51 -10.13
C PRO A 72 6.51 -11.89 -11.56
N LYS A 73 7.15 -11.28 -12.57
CA LYS A 73 6.89 -11.54 -14.00
C LYS A 73 7.32 -12.95 -14.45
N LEU A 74 8.25 -13.56 -13.72
CA LEU A 74 8.79 -14.89 -14.03
C LEU A 74 8.05 -16.03 -13.30
N ASP A 75 7.17 -15.69 -12.34
CA ASP A 75 6.38 -16.62 -11.54
C ASP A 75 7.18 -17.83 -11.02
N LEU A 76 8.24 -17.56 -10.24
CA LEU A 76 9.08 -18.59 -9.61
C LEU A 76 8.46 -19.05 -8.28
N SER A 77 7.26 -19.64 -8.33
CA SER A 77 6.47 -19.96 -7.13
C SER A 77 6.58 -21.41 -6.66
N LYS A 78 7.08 -22.32 -7.51
CA LYS A 78 7.13 -23.75 -7.21
C LYS A 78 8.57 -24.25 -7.14
N ARG A 79 8.82 -25.27 -6.31
CA ARG A 79 10.15 -25.92 -6.23
C ARG A 79 10.59 -26.46 -7.59
N ALA A 80 9.65 -27.00 -8.36
CA ALA A 80 9.86 -27.48 -9.73
C ALA A 80 10.36 -26.39 -10.70
N ASP A 81 10.20 -25.11 -10.37
CA ASP A 81 10.74 -24.01 -11.19
C ASP A 81 12.27 -23.86 -11.06
N PHE A 82 12.84 -24.43 -10.00
CA PHE A 82 14.27 -24.44 -9.69
C PHE A 82 14.89 -25.84 -9.87
N GLU A 83 14.09 -26.88 -9.98
CA GLU A 83 14.54 -28.27 -10.15
C GLU A 83 14.97 -28.55 -11.59
N GLY A 84 16.19 -29.07 -11.78
CA GLY A 84 16.73 -29.45 -13.08
C GLY A 84 17.97 -30.32 -12.93
N ASP A 85 18.49 -30.87 -14.03
CA ASP A 85 19.73 -31.65 -13.96
C ASP A 85 20.93 -30.72 -13.84
N LYS A 86 22.06 -31.25 -13.35
CA LYS A 86 23.35 -30.54 -13.19
C LYS A 86 23.85 -29.83 -14.46
N LYS A 87 23.37 -30.22 -15.65
CA LYS A 87 23.79 -29.67 -16.95
C LYS A 87 22.70 -28.85 -17.65
N THR A 88 21.45 -28.93 -17.20
CA THR A 88 20.29 -28.34 -17.89
C THR A 88 19.48 -27.49 -16.91
N PRO A 89 19.73 -26.17 -16.87
CA PRO A 89 18.93 -25.28 -16.06
C PRO A 89 17.47 -25.22 -16.56
N PRO A 90 16.49 -25.04 -15.65
CA PRO A 90 15.10 -24.83 -16.05
C PRO A 90 14.94 -23.57 -16.90
N LYS A 91 13.99 -23.60 -17.85
CA LYS A 91 13.71 -22.45 -18.74
C LYS A 91 13.42 -21.14 -17.99
N LYS A 92 12.84 -21.21 -16.78
CA LYS A 92 12.56 -20.03 -15.97
C LYS A 92 13.84 -19.42 -15.37
N ILE A 93 14.80 -20.26 -14.97
CA ILE A 93 16.11 -19.82 -14.49
C ILE A 93 16.94 -19.21 -15.62
N GLU A 94 16.91 -19.81 -16.82
CA GLU A 94 17.56 -19.21 -17.99
C GLU A 94 16.96 -17.85 -18.36
N LYS A 95 15.63 -17.70 -18.25
CA LYS A 95 14.95 -16.40 -18.45
C LYS A 95 15.37 -15.39 -17.38
N LEU A 96 15.44 -15.80 -16.12
CA LEU A 96 15.90 -14.96 -15.02
C LEU A 96 17.32 -14.44 -15.28
N GLU A 97 18.25 -15.31 -15.65
CA GLU A 97 19.63 -14.93 -15.97
C GLU A 97 19.69 -13.93 -17.14
N LYS A 98 18.90 -14.16 -18.20
CA LYS A 98 18.81 -13.24 -19.34
C LYS A 98 18.27 -11.86 -18.95
N GLU A 99 17.23 -11.79 -18.14
CA GLU A 99 16.69 -10.51 -17.64
C GLU A 99 17.70 -9.78 -16.74
N LEU A 100 18.40 -10.51 -15.85
CA LEU A 100 19.47 -9.92 -15.03
C LEU A 100 20.64 -9.39 -15.87
N LYS A 101 21.03 -10.11 -16.94
CA LYS A 101 22.07 -9.66 -17.88
C LYS A 101 21.67 -8.39 -18.63
N LYS A 102 20.40 -8.22 -18.98
CA LYS A 102 19.90 -6.96 -19.57
C LYS A 102 20.05 -5.79 -18.58
N LEU A 103 19.75 -6.04 -17.30
CA LEU A 103 19.88 -5.05 -16.22
C LEU A 103 21.33 -4.84 -15.75
N GLN A 104 22.29 -5.66 -16.17
CA GLN A 104 23.67 -5.63 -15.70
C GLN A 104 24.33 -4.25 -15.82
N LYS A 105 24.12 -3.56 -16.95
CA LYS A 105 24.71 -2.23 -17.19
C LYS A 105 24.08 -1.16 -16.31
N GLU A 106 22.78 -1.26 -16.06
CA GLU A 106 22.04 -0.24 -15.31
C GLU A 106 22.20 -0.42 -13.79
N CYS A 107 22.29 -1.66 -13.31
CA CYS A 107 22.49 -2.00 -11.90
C CYS A 107 23.98 -2.19 -11.52
N ALA A 108 24.89 -2.09 -12.49
CA ALA A 108 26.33 -2.25 -12.33
C ALA A 108 26.72 -3.56 -11.60
N PHE A 109 26.11 -4.68 -12.00
CA PHE A 109 26.46 -5.99 -11.42
C PHE A 109 27.86 -6.41 -11.87
N LYS A 110 28.68 -6.85 -10.90
CA LYS A 110 30.04 -7.33 -11.14
C LYS A 110 30.05 -8.70 -11.82
N SER A 111 29.15 -9.58 -11.40
CA SER A 111 28.97 -10.91 -11.99
C SER A 111 27.53 -11.38 -11.82
N ILE A 112 27.10 -12.23 -12.75
CA ILE A 112 25.83 -12.96 -12.71
C ILE A 112 26.18 -14.40 -13.08
N GLU A 113 25.90 -15.34 -12.18
CA GLU A 113 26.25 -16.75 -12.33
C GLU A 113 25.05 -17.62 -11.99
N MET A 114 24.80 -18.64 -12.82
CA MET A 114 23.91 -19.73 -12.46
C MET A 114 24.72 -20.79 -11.72
N ARG A 115 24.27 -21.20 -10.54
CA ARG A 115 24.91 -22.25 -9.76
C ARG A 115 23.93 -23.39 -9.57
N PHE A 116 24.46 -24.60 -9.57
CA PHE A 116 23.70 -25.80 -9.28
C PHE A 116 24.04 -26.24 -7.86
N ASP A 117 23.02 -26.29 -7.00
CA ASP A 117 23.11 -26.83 -5.66
C ASP A 117 22.99 -28.36 -5.74
N GLU A 118 24.11 -29.04 -5.52
CA GLU A 118 24.20 -30.50 -5.55
C GLU A 118 23.49 -31.17 -4.37
N GLU A 119 23.32 -30.47 -3.23
CA GLU A 119 22.69 -31.04 -2.04
C GLU A 119 21.17 -31.13 -2.21
N HIS A 120 20.58 -30.17 -2.92
CA HIS A 120 19.13 -30.07 -3.09
C HIS A 120 18.63 -30.33 -4.52
N ASN A 121 19.55 -30.53 -5.48
CA ASN A 121 19.29 -30.62 -6.93
C ASN A 121 18.50 -29.41 -7.47
N LEU A 122 18.85 -28.21 -7.01
CA LEU A 122 18.18 -26.97 -7.38
C LEU A 122 19.16 -26.02 -8.05
N TRP A 123 18.68 -25.30 -9.04
CA TRP A 123 19.38 -24.18 -9.63
C TRP A 123 19.15 -22.91 -8.83
N GLU A 124 20.19 -22.11 -8.70
CA GLU A 124 20.12 -20.77 -8.13
C GLU A 124 20.80 -19.77 -9.08
N VAL A 125 20.37 -18.51 -8.99
CA VAL A 125 21.05 -17.41 -9.70
C VAL A 125 21.67 -16.49 -8.67
N ALA A 126 22.99 -16.41 -8.69
CA ALA A 126 23.76 -15.51 -7.85
C ALA A 126 24.18 -14.28 -8.66
N PHE A 127 24.05 -13.10 -8.07
CA PHE A 127 24.61 -11.87 -8.65
C PHE A 127 25.39 -11.10 -7.59
N VAL A 128 26.45 -10.44 -8.02
CA VAL A 128 27.27 -9.60 -7.15
C VAL A 128 26.97 -8.14 -7.45
N ASN A 129 26.49 -7.42 -6.45
CA ASN A 129 26.17 -6.00 -6.60
C ASN A 129 27.42 -5.14 -6.77
N SER A 130 27.24 -3.85 -7.07
CA SER A 130 28.35 -2.89 -7.20
C SER A 130 29.22 -2.79 -5.94
N GLN A 131 28.64 -3.01 -4.76
CA GLN A 131 29.33 -3.02 -3.46
C GLN A 131 30.11 -4.32 -3.19
N GLY A 132 29.99 -5.34 -4.04
CA GLY A 132 30.65 -6.63 -3.86
C GLY A 132 29.92 -7.61 -2.93
N ALA A 133 28.69 -7.29 -2.51
CA ALA A 133 27.83 -8.23 -1.80
C ALA A 133 27.17 -9.20 -2.80
N GLU A 134 27.27 -10.48 -2.50
CA GLU A 134 26.63 -11.55 -3.27
C GLU A 134 25.17 -11.74 -2.80
N HIS A 135 24.25 -11.75 -3.75
CA HIS A 135 22.83 -12.00 -3.53
C HIS A 135 22.42 -13.22 -4.34
N ARG A 136 21.61 -14.10 -3.72
CA ARG A 136 21.17 -15.36 -4.33
C ARG A 136 19.66 -15.39 -4.48
N ILE A 137 19.21 -15.79 -5.65
CA ILE A 137 17.82 -16.06 -5.97
C ILE A 137 17.69 -17.58 -6.07
N ASN A 138 17.19 -18.19 -5.00
CA ASN A 138 17.07 -19.64 -4.82
C ASN A 138 15.66 -20.02 -4.32
N TRP A 139 15.43 -21.31 -4.10
CA TRP A 139 14.16 -21.79 -3.55
C TRP A 139 13.90 -21.28 -2.13
N GLU A 140 14.92 -21.02 -1.32
CA GLU A 140 14.75 -20.45 0.02
C GLU A 140 14.01 -19.11 -0.06
N LEU A 141 14.48 -18.19 -0.91
CA LEU A 141 13.82 -16.91 -1.17
C LEU A 141 12.40 -17.11 -1.70
N ALA A 142 12.21 -17.98 -2.70
CA ALA A 142 10.90 -18.23 -3.30
C ALA A 142 9.89 -18.90 -2.34
N SER A 143 10.39 -19.65 -1.36
CA SER A 143 9.59 -20.33 -0.36
C SER A 143 9.10 -19.41 0.76
N THR A 144 9.70 -18.22 0.90
CA THR A 144 9.32 -17.25 1.94
C THR A 144 7.86 -16.81 1.81
N PRO A 145 7.16 -16.57 2.93
CA PRO A 145 5.79 -16.05 2.90
C PRO A 145 5.69 -14.73 2.13
N GLU A 146 6.67 -13.83 2.27
CA GLU A 146 6.68 -12.51 1.62
C GLU A 146 6.71 -12.66 0.10
N TYR A 147 7.58 -13.51 -0.43
CA TYR A 147 7.69 -13.76 -1.87
C TYR A 147 6.42 -14.38 -2.45
N ARG A 148 5.83 -15.36 -1.74
CA ARG A 148 4.58 -16.00 -2.15
C ARG A 148 3.42 -15.02 -2.18
N GLN A 149 3.30 -14.16 -1.16
CA GLN A 149 2.28 -13.12 -1.12
C GLN A 149 2.49 -12.09 -2.22
N MET A 150 3.72 -11.62 -2.44
CA MET A 150 4.07 -10.73 -3.56
C MET A 150 3.62 -11.29 -4.91
N THR A 151 3.97 -12.55 -5.19
CA THR A 151 3.61 -13.22 -6.45
C THR A 151 2.09 -13.43 -6.59
N SER A 152 1.42 -13.80 -5.50
CA SER A 152 -0.04 -13.96 -5.46
C SER A 152 -0.77 -12.65 -5.74
N LYS A 153 -0.32 -11.54 -5.15
CA LYS A 153 -0.89 -10.21 -5.38
C LYS A 153 -0.60 -9.73 -6.81
N PHE A 154 0.61 -9.98 -7.32
CA PHE A 154 0.96 -9.65 -8.70
C PHE A 154 0.02 -10.34 -9.71
N LYS A 155 -0.26 -11.63 -9.55
CA LYS A 155 -1.21 -12.37 -10.42
C LYS A 155 -2.62 -11.78 -10.46
N GLN A 156 -3.06 -11.12 -9.37
CA GLN A 156 -4.37 -10.46 -9.33
C GLN A 156 -4.40 -9.13 -10.08
N ILE A 157 -3.24 -8.49 -10.25
CA ILE A 157 -3.13 -7.17 -10.87
C ILE A 157 -2.46 -7.20 -12.24
N GLU A 158 -1.81 -8.30 -12.63
CA GLU A 158 -1.03 -8.43 -13.87
C GLU A 158 -1.80 -7.97 -15.11
N ALA A 159 -3.07 -8.38 -15.24
CA ALA A 159 -3.94 -7.98 -16.35
C ALA A 159 -4.20 -6.46 -16.42
N ASN A 160 -4.04 -5.75 -15.31
CA ASN A 160 -4.26 -4.32 -15.18
C ASN A 160 -2.94 -3.53 -15.08
N MET A 161 -1.78 -4.20 -15.21
CA MET A 161 -0.45 -3.61 -15.03
C MET A 161 0.23 -3.28 -16.37
N GLU A 162 -0.56 -2.92 -17.38
CA GLU A 162 -0.07 -2.57 -18.71
C GLU A 162 0.08 -1.04 -18.85
N PRO A 163 1.31 -0.51 -18.81
CA PRO A 163 1.53 0.90 -19.14
C PRO A 163 1.23 1.15 -20.63
N PRO A 164 0.88 2.39 -21.03
CA PRO A 164 0.80 3.60 -20.22
C PRO A 164 -0.50 3.71 -19.41
N PHE A 165 -0.41 4.27 -18.19
CA PHE A 165 -1.58 4.62 -17.39
C PHE A 165 -1.98 6.07 -17.67
N VAL A 166 -3.12 6.27 -18.32
CA VAL A 166 -3.68 7.61 -18.56
C VAL A 166 -4.75 7.88 -17.53
N ILE A 167 -4.58 8.95 -16.75
CA ILE A 167 -5.49 9.30 -15.67
C ILE A 167 -6.38 10.46 -16.12
N GLU A 168 -7.68 10.22 -16.15
CA GLU A 168 -8.72 11.22 -16.46
C GLU A 168 -9.48 11.54 -15.16
N ALA A 169 -9.46 12.81 -14.74
CA ALA A 169 -10.26 13.25 -13.60
C ALA A 169 -11.71 13.47 -14.06
N ILE A 170 -12.66 12.81 -13.40
CA ILE A 170 -14.08 13.15 -13.58
C ILE A 170 -14.31 14.44 -12.78
N ALA A 171 -14.75 15.50 -13.46
CA ALA A 171 -15.24 16.68 -12.76
C ALA A 171 -16.35 16.22 -11.80
N LYS A 172 -16.12 16.34 -10.48
CA LYS A 172 -17.11 16.05 -9.45
C LYS A 172 -18.36 16.91 -9.70
N THR A 173 -19.29 16.46 -10.53
CA THR A 173 -20.65 16.97 -10.53
C THR A 173 -21.24 16.52 -9.21
N ALA A 174 -21.46 17.48 -8.31
CA ALA A 174 -22.06 17.24 -7.01
C ALA A 174 -23.30 16.35 -7.17
N SER A 175 -23.18 15.08 -6.81
CA SER A 175 -24.32 14.19 -6.67
C SER A 175 -25.05 14.62 -5.40
N THR A 176 -26.10 15.42 -5.57
CA THR A 176 -27.16 15.57 -4.59
C THR A 176 -27.79 14.19 -4.40
N THR A 177 -27.35 13.45 -3.39
CA THR A 177 -28.10 12.31 -2.87
C THR A 177 -29.28 12.87 -2.10
N ASN A 178 -30.47 12.72 -2.66
CA ASN A 178 -31.72 12.67 -1.90
C ASN A 178 -31.61 11.47 -0.95
N ASP A 179 -31.36 11.69 0.33
CA ASP A 179 -31.80 10.76 1.36
C ASP A 179 -33.27 11.09 1.64
N GLY A 180 -34.11 10.06 1.50
CA GLY A 180 -35.52 10.12 1.81
C GLY A 180 -35.73 10.27 3.31
N ASP A 181 -36.60 11.20 3.67
CA ASP A 181 -37.26 11.27 4.96
C ASP A 181 -37.97 9.93 5.24
N GLU A 182 -37.58 9.24 6.31
CA GLU A 182 -38.51 8.41 7.07
C GLU A 182 -39.04 9.27 8.22
N GLU A 183 -40.36 9.48 8.17
CA GLU A 183 -41.17 10.20 9.15
C GLU A 183 -41.04 9.59 10.55
N VAL A 184 -40.82 10.45 11.55
CA VAL A 184 -41.45 10.28 12.87
C VAL A 184 -42.06 11.63 13.27
N SER A 185 -43.37 11.69 13.13
CA SER A 185 -44.30 12.65 13.74
C SER A 185 -44.16 12.66 15.27
N ASP A 186 -44.04 13.84 15.91
CA ASP A 186 -45.17 14.56 16.54
C ASP A 186 -44.69 15.77 17.38
N GLY A 187 -45.52 16.82 17.50
CA GLY A 187 -45.46 17.76 18.63
C GLY A 187 -45.26 19.26 18.34
N GLU A 188 -46.34 19.90 17.85
CA GLU A 188 -46.85 21.28 18.01
C GLU A 188 -45.96 22.42 18.60
N GLY A 189 -46.06 23.59 17.92
CA GLY A 189 -45.70 24.91 18.43
C GLY A 189 -45.81 26.01 17.35
N GLU A 190 -46.92 26.74 17.35
CA GLU A 190 -47.22 27.90 16.49
C GLU A 190 -46.23 29.07 16.70
N ASP A 191 -45.83 29.76 15.62
CA ASP A 191 -46.14 31.19 15.42
C ASP A 191 -45.62 31.71 14.07
N VAL A 192 -46.46 32.54 13.44
CA VAL A 192 -46.31 33.14 12.11
C VAL A 192 -45.67 34.53 12.26
N GLU A 193 -44.62 34.84 11.49
CA GLU A 193 -44.45 36.20 10.95
C GLU A 193 -43.57 36.23 9.68
N THR A 194 -44.10 36.88 8.65
CA THR A 194 -43.57 37.00 7.29
C THR A 194 -42.90 38.35 7.00
N ALA A 195 -41.83 38.28 6.20
CA ALA A 195 -41.34 39.24 5.18
C ALA A 195 -40.15 40.19 5.55
N PRO A 196 -39.36 40.71 4.56
CA PRO A 196 -39.26 40.38 3.13
C PRO A 196 -37.83 40.07 2.60
N LYS A 197 -37.82 39.50 1.39
CA LYS A 197 -36.66 39.19 0.52
C LYS A 197 -35.77 40.41 0.20
N LYS A 198 -34.45 40.21 0.23
CA LYS A 198 -33.47 41.05 -0.50
C LYS A 198 -32.63 40.18 -1.44
N ALA A 199 -32.61 40.60 -2.70
CA ALA A 199 -32.00 39.91 -3.83
C ALA A 199 -30.47 40.05 -3.86
N ALA A 200 -29.85 38.94 -4.26
CA ALA A 200 -28.67 38.79 -5.13
C ALA A 200 -27.46 39.73 -4.96
N LYS A 201 -26.34 39.13 -4.51
CA LYS A 201 -25.03 39.35 -5.13
C LYS A 201 -24.31 38.01 -5.26
N ALA A 202 -24.29 37.50 -6.50
CA ALA A 202 -23.54 36.30 -6.85
C ALA A 202 -22.04 36.59 -6.78
N ALA A 203 -21.34 35.87 -5.89
CA ALA A 203 -19.88 35.81 -5.86
C ALA A 203 -19.36 34.99 -7.07
N PRO A 204 -18.19 35.33 -7.62
CA PRO A 204 -17.74 34.78 -8.88
C PRO A 204 -17.36 33.30 -8.73
N LYS A 205 -17.91 32.48 -9.62
CA LYS A 205 -17.57 31.06 -9.77
C LYS A 205 -16.06 30.91 -9.95
N ALA A 206 -15.41 30.22 -9.02
CA ALA A 206 -14.03 29.77 -9.19
C ALA A 206 -13.96 28.87 -10.43
N LYS A 207 -13.05 29.21 -11.34
CA LYS A 207 -12.77 28.45 -12.56
C LYS A 207 -12.40 27.01 -12.18
N ALA A 208 -13.15 26.04 -12.69
CA ALA A 208 -12.75 24.65 -12.72
C ALA A 208 -11.43 24.57 -13.50
N LYS A 209 -10.37 24.12 -12.82
CA LYS A 209 -9.08 23.85 -13.44
C LYS A 209 -9.26 22.52 -14.18
N GLU A 210 -9.36 22.56 -15.50
CA GLU A 210 -9.28 21.37 -16.34
C GLU A 210 -7.95 20.67 -16.02
N THR A 211 -8.04 19.49 -15.42
CA THR A 211 -6.88 18.66 -15.13
C THR A 211 -6.49 17.96 -16.42
N GLU A 212 -5.33 18.31 -16.98
CA GLU A 212 -4.77 17.64 -18.15
C GLU A 212 -4.64 16.13 -17.88
N PRO A 213 -4.90 15.26 -18.88
CA PRO A 213 -4.70 13.82 -18.73
C PRO A 213 -3.23 13.56 -18.42
N MET A 214 -2.97 12.98 -17.23
CA MET A 214 -1.61 12.71 -16.80
C MET A 214 -1.25 11.27 -17.15
N GLU A 215 -0.22 11.11 -17.98
CA GLU A 215 0.36 9.81 -18.28
C GLU A 215 1.37 9.41 -17.19
N LYS A 216 1.23 8.20 -16.67
CA LYS A 216 2.17 7.59 -15.71
C LYS A 216 2.78 6.33 -16.32
N GLY A 217 4.10 6.26 -16.27
CA GLY A 217 4.87 5.16 -16.87
C GLY A 217 4.97 3.93 -15.95
N THR A 218 4.82 4.12 -14.64
CA THR A 218 4.98 3.05 -13.65
C THR A 218 3.77 2.94 -12.73
N ALA A 219 3.37 1.73 -12.37
CA ALA A 219 2.27 1.48 -11.44
C ALA A 219 2.49 2.13 -10.06
N ARG A 220 3.74 2.27 -9.60
CA ARG A 220 4.07 2.94 -8.33
C ARG A 220 3.73 4.43 -8.37
N GLU A 221 4.02 5.09 -9.49
CA GLU A 221 3.67 6.50 -9.70
C GLU A 221 2.15 6.70 -9.79
N LEU A 222 1.44 5.74 -10.38
CA LEU A 222 -0.03 5.73 -10.39
C LEU A 222 -0.58 5.65 -8.97
N TYR A 223 -0.06 4.73 -8.14
CA TYR A 223 -0.47 4.60 -6.74
C TYR A 223 -0.25 5.91 -5.96
N ASP A 224 0.95 6.49 -6.07
CA ASP A 224 1.30 7.74 -5.37
C ASP A 224 0.42 8.90 -5.82
N TYR A 225 0.10 8.97 -7.13
CA TYR A 225 -0.80 9.98 -7.67
C TYR A 225 -2.23 9.83 -7.13
N VAL A 226 -2.79 8.62 -7.17
CA VAL A 226 -4.15 8.36 -6.67
C VAL A 226 -4.25 8.68 -5.18
N LEU A 227 -3.22 8.35 -4.41
CA LEU A 227 -3.17 8.66 -2.98
C LEU A 227 -3.05 10.18 -2.73
N ALA A 228 -2.24 10.89 -3.52
CA ALA A 228 -2.12 12.34 -3.45
C ALA A 228 -3.44 13.04 -3.78
N GLU A 229 -4.15 12.57 -4.81
CA GLU A 229 -5.47 13.11 -5.19
C GLU A 229 -6.49 12.93 -4.06
N GLY A 230 -6.49 11.76 -3.40
CA GLY A 230 -7.34 11.51 -2.23
C GLY A 230 -7.07 12.45 -1.05
N LYS A 231 -5.87 13.04 -0.96
CA LYS A 231 -5.47 13.97 0.11
C LYS A 231 -5.74 15.44 -0.20
N LYS A 232 -5.80 15.86 -1.48
CA LYS A 232 -5.82 17.29 -1.88
C LYS A 232 -6.97 18.11 -1.28
N ASP A 233 -8.14 17.50 -1.10
CA ASP A 233 -9.35 18.21 -0.66
C ASP A 233 -9.55 18.21 0.87
N PHE A 234 -8.64 17.60 1.65
CA PHE A 234 -8.85 17.36 3.08
C PHE A 234 -7.63 17.65 3.94
N THR A 235 -7.87 18.26 5.09
CA THR A 235 -6.87 18.35 6.16
C THR A 235 -6.88 17.04 6.95
N VAL A 236 -5.74 16.33 6.95
CA VAL A 236 -5.55 15.14 7.76
C VAL A 236 -4.78 15.54 9.03
N GLN A 237 -5.36 15.26 10.20
CA GLN A 237 -4.72 15.46 11.49
C GLN A 237 -4.47 14.10 12.13
N ARG A 238 -3.21 13.84 12.52
CA ARG A 238 -2.80 12.62 13.24
C ARG A 238 -2.60 12.96 14.71
N TYR A 239 -3.42 12.37 15.57
CA TYR A 239 -3.28 12.51 17.01
C TYR A 239 -2.13 11.61 17.51
N LYS A 240 -1.11 12.21 18.13
CA LYS A 240 0.03 11.45 18.68
C LYS A 240 -0.14 11.16 20.18
N GLY A 241 -0.95 11.96 20.88
CA GLY A 241 -1.31 11.74 22.27
C GLY A 241 -2.76 12.07 22.56
N LEU A 242 -3.30 11.51 23.64
CA LEU A 242 -4.69 11.76 24.07
C LEU A 242 -4.95 13.22 24.44
N GLY A 243 -3.92 13.96 24.88
CA GLY A 243 -4.02 15.37 25.23
C GLY A 243 -4.15 16.34 24.05
N GLU A 244 -3.98 15.85 22.80
CA GLU A 244 -4.21 16.65 21.60
C GLU A 244 -5.70 16.73 21.22
N MET A 245 -6.55 15.91 21.86
CA MET A 245 -7.99 15.83 21.63
C MET A 245 -8.74 16.70 22.63
N THR A 246 -9.85 17.30 22.21
CA THR A 246 -10.78 17.95 23.16
C THR A 246 -11.58 16.90 23.94
N ALA A 247 -12.16 17.28 25.08
CA ALA A 247 -12.93 16.37 25.92
C ALA A 247 -14.11 15.69 25.17
N GLU A 248 -14.82 16.44 24.33
CA GLU A 248 -15.91 15.90 23.50
C GLU A 248 -15.41 14.89 22.47
N GLN A 249 -14.27 15.17 21.83
CA GLN A 249 -13.65 14.26 20.86
C GLN A 249 -13.25 12.95 21.54
N LEU A 250 -12.57 13.04 22.70
CA LEU A 250 -12.16 11.87 23.47
C LEU A 250 -13.35 11.00 23.90
N TRP A 251 -14.44 11.64 24.33
CA TRP A 251 -15.68 10.93 24.67
C TRP A 251 -16.22 10.16 23.46
N GLN A 252 -16.43 10.86 22.34
CA GLN A 252 -17.03 10.28 21.13
C GLN A 252 -16.18 9.19 20.48
N THR A 253 -14.85 9.26 20.58
CA THR A 253 -13.96 8.28 19.95
C THR A 253 -13.61 7.11 20.85
N THR A 254 -13.37 7.37 22.14
CA THR A 254 -12.66 6.43 23.02
C THR A 254 -13.51 5.95 24.18
N MET A 255 -14.44 6.76 24.69
CA MET A 255 -15.20 6.43 25.92
C MET A 255 -16.63 5.95 25.67
N ASP A 256 -17.26 6.40 24.57
CA ASP A 256 -18.63 6.05 24.19
C ASP A 256 -18.79 4.52 24.09
N PRO A 257 -19.65 3.87 24.92
CA PRO A 257 -19.87 2.43 24.90
C PRO A 257 -20.28 1.87 23.53
N GLU A 258 -20.96 2.66 22.69
CA GLU A 258 -21.42 2.22 21.37
C GLU A 258 -20.31 2.24 20.31
N ARG A 259 -19.29 3.09 20.48
CA ARG A 259 -18.26 3.36 19.46
C ARG A 259 -16.86 2.91 19.86
N ARG A 260 -16.61 2.78 21.17
CA ARG A 260 -15.29 2.43 21.72
C ARG A 260 -14.86 1.06 21.26
N THR A 261 -13.54 0.89 21.16
CA THR A 261 -12.93 -0.40 20.89
C THR A 261 -12.03 -0.75 22.06
N LEU A 262 -12.32 -1.85 22.74
CA LEU A 262 -11.55 -2.34 23.88
C LEU A 262 -10.72 -3.54 23.45
N LEU A 263 -9.47 -3.57 23.91
CA LEU A 263 -8.59 -4.72 23.76
C LEU A 263 -8.55 -5.46 25.10
N SER A 264 -8.85 -6.77 25.08
CA SER A 264 -8.79 -7.60 26.28
C SER A 264 -7.39 -8.17 26.44
N VAL A 265 -6.75 -7.87 27.57
CA VAL A 265 -5.43 -8.41 27.94
C VAL A 265 -5.59 -9.80 28.55
N ARG A 266 -4.73 -10.74 28.15
CA ARG A 266 -4.68 -12.12 28.66
C ARG A 266 -3.43 -12.36 29.49
N LEU A 267 -3.38 -13.51 30.16
CA LEU A 267 -2.25 -13.86 31.02
C LEU A 267 -0.98 -14.16 30.20
N GLU A 268 -1.14 -14.66 28.98
CA GLU A 268 -0.04 -14.90 28.05
C GLU A 268 0.67 -13.58 27.64
N ASP A 269 -0.09 -12.49 27.47
CA ASP A 269 0.44 -11.18 27.10
C ASP A 269 1.43 -10.64 28.15
N ILE A 270 1.25 -11.02 29.43
CA ILE A 270 2.13 -10.62 30.53
C ILE A 270 3.53 -11.23 30.35
N ALA A 271 3.58 -12.52 30.01
CA ALA A 271 4.86 -13.22 29.81
C ALA A 271 5.62 -12.65 28.61
N GLU A 272 4.92 -12.34 27.51
CA GLU A 272 5.52 -11.69 26.34
C GLU A 272 6.00 -10.27 26.66
N THR A 273 5.20 -9.50 27.40
CA THR A 273 5.54 -8.13 27.80
C THR A 273 6.79 -8.11 28.70
N GLU A 274 6.89 -9.02 29.67
CA GLU A 274 8.05 -9.10 30.58
C GLU A 274 9.35 -9.42 29.82
N ASN A 275 9.28 -10.32 28.84
CA ASN A 275 10.41 -10.65 27.97
C ASN A 275 10.87 -9.43 27.15
N ILE A 276 9.93 -8.69 26.55
CA ILE A 276 10.24 -7.47 25.80
C ILE A 276 10.82 -6.40 26.73
N PHE A 277 10.22 -6.20 27.90
CA PHE A 277 10.68 -5.24 28.90
C PHE A 277 12.10 -5.53 29.36
N THR A 278 12.37 -6.78 29.75
CA THR A 278 13.70 -7.23 30.19
C THR A 278 14.74 -7.12 29.06
N THR A 279 14.36 -7.41 27.81
CA THR A 279 15.27 -7.28 26.66
C THR A 279 15.62 -5.82 26.37
N LEU A 280 14.64 -4.91 26.44
CA LEU A 280 14.84 -3.49 26.12
C LEU A 280 15.48 -2.68 27.25
N MET A 281 15.12 -2.99 28.50
CA MET A 281 15.57 -2.27 29.70
C MET A 281 16.70 -2.98 30.45
N GLY A 282 16.99 -4.25 30.14
CA GLY A 282 18.04 -5.02 30.80
C GLY A 282 19.45 -4.66 30.32
N GLU A 283 20.45 -5.18 31.01
CA GLU A 283 21.86 -4.79 30.82
C GLU A 283 22.50 -5.39 29.56
N ASN A 284 21.89 -6.42 28.96
CA ASN A 284 22.42 -7.09 27.77
C ASN A 284 22.22 -6.25 26.50
N VAL A 285 23.25 -5.46 26.18
CA VAL A 285 23.30 -4.57 25.02
C VAL A 285 23.16 -5.33 23.69
N GLU A 286 23.74 -6.54 23.58
CA GLU A 286 23.69 -7.32 22.35
C GLU A 286 22.28 -7.85 22.05
N ALA A 287 21.59 -8.37 23.07
CA ALA A 287 20.21 -8.83 22.93
C ALA A 287 19.28 -7.69 22.49
N ARG A 288 19.46 -6.50 23.09
CA ARG A 288 18.73 -5.29 22.70
C ARG A 288 19.03 -4.87 21.27
N ARG A 289 20.30 -4.88 20.85
CA ARG A 289 20.70 -4.52 19.49
C ARG A 289 20.05 -5.45 18.46
N LYS A 290 20.15 -6.78 18.68
CA LYS A 290 19.52 -7.78 17.79
C LYS A 290 18.01 -7.57 17.70
N PHE A 291 17.34 -7.37 18.84
CA PHE A 291 15.91 -7.08 18.87
C PHE A 291 15.56 -5.84 18.00
N ILE A 292 16.34 -4.77 18.11
CA ILE A 292 16.12 -3.57 17.28
C ILE A 292 16.38 -3.87 15.81
N GLU A 293 17.46 -4.57 15.45
CA GLU A 293 17.80 -4.90 14.06
C GLU A 293 16.75 -5.79 13.38
N ASP A 294 16.27 -6.81 14.08
CA ASP A 294 15.26 -7.74 13.57
C ASP A 294 13.91 -7.02 13.34
N ASN A 295 13.49 -6.18 14.30
CA ASN A 295 12.23 -5.46 14.24
C ASN A 295 12.31 -4.15 13.44
N ALA A 296 13.51 -3.63 13.14
CA ALA A 296 13.70 -2.41 12.36
C ALA A 296 13.09 -2.52 10.96
N LEU A 297 12.96 -3.74 10.42
CA LEU A 297 12.34 -3.96 9.12
C LEU A 297 10.81 -3.74 9.15
N ASP A 298 10.18 -3.87 10.31
CA ASP A 298 8.73 -3.68 10.50
C ASP A 298 8.35 -2.25 10.89
N VAL A 299 9.30 -1.47 11.40
CA VAL A 299 9.08 -0.06 11.74
C VAL A 299 9.09 0.80 10.46
N LYS A 300 7.89 1.21 10.02
CA LYS A 300 7.73 2.15 8.89
C LYS A 300 7.62 3.62 9.31
N ASN A 301 7.28 3.89 10.57
CA ASN A 301 6.85 5.21 11.03
C ASN A 301 7.64 5.65 12.27
N LEU A 302 8.93 5.94 12.12
CA LEU A 302 9.66 6.77 13.07
C LEU A 302 9.46 8.23 12.68
N ASP A 303 8.99 9.07 13.61
CA ASP A 303 9.10 10.52 13.45
C ASP A 303 10.60 10.89 13.50
N ILE A 304 11.07 11.65 12.50
CA ILE A 304 12.28 12.48 12.57
C ILE A 304 11.81 13.93 12.70
#